data_AF-G0TTZ8-F1
#
_entry.id   AF-G0TTZ8-F1
#
_cell.length_a   1.000
_cell.length_b   1.000
_cell.length_c   1.000
_cell.angle_alpha   90.00
_cell.angle_beta   90.00
_cell.angle_gamma   90.00
#
_symmetry.space_group_name_H-M   'P 1'
#
loop_
_entity.id
_entity.type
_entity.pdbx_description
1 polymer ?
#
loop_
_entity_poly.entity_id
_entity_poly.type
_entity_poly.pdbx_seq_one_letter_code
_entity_poly.pdbx_strand_id
1 'polypeptide(L)'
;MALTPYDDIIEIERRCRTLRESLEGADDETKMVPSKRYLRLCQASGESPNPVFLQFTSDASMVSLDLHRSYLSQRALMPIILTLPLCNWLEHIDLREERLTTTLIELLCEAVQGLPRLKTIDVSGNPFGSFGVRALLRQVLRNKHIVDCRVDGVQCTGSLLRRLHMACERNSRYARLPDDQCGAQGTTPDQTEPPNFLLSHETASLASDGMKEEINRD
;
A
#
# COMPACT_ATOMS: atom_id res chain seq x y z
N MET A 1 9.97 26.00 16.34
CA MET A 1 10.35 25.66 14.95
C MET A 1 9.07 25.28 14.21
N ALA A 2 8.97 25.56 12.91
CA ALA A 2 7.93 24.97 12.09
C ALA A 2 8.36 23.53 11.74
N LEU A 3 7.47 22.56 11.95
CA LEU A 3 7.66 21.20 11.44
C LEU A 3 7.57 21.26 9.91
N THR A 4 8.51 20.62 9.23
CA THR A 4 8.46 20.45 7.79
C THR A 4 7.66 19.18 7.46
N PRO A 5 7.04 19.08 6.26
CA PRO A 5 6.42 17.83 5.82
C PRO A 5 7.39 16.63 5.72
N TYR A 6 8.70 16.87 5.81
CA TYR A 6 9.74 15.86 5.83
C TYR A 6 9.93 15.25 7.23
N ASP A 7 9.72 16.05 8.28
CA ASP A 7 9.77 15.59 9.67
C ASP A 7 8.62 14.61 9.96
N ASP A 8 7.41 14.90 9.45
CA ASP A 8 6.25 14.01 9.55
C ASP A 8 6.51 12.63 8.93
N ILE A 9 7.18 12.57 7.76
CA ILE A 9 7.53 11.32 7.09
C ILE A 9 8.48 10.49 7.97
N ILE A 10 9.58 11.11 8.44
CA ILE A 10 10.58 10.44 9.28
C ILE A 10 9.99 10.00 10.63
N GLU A 11 9.10 10.80 11.22
CA GLU A 11 8.42 10.46 12.49
C GLU A 11 7.45 9.26 12.31
N ILE A 12 6.72 9.20 11.20
CA ILE A 12 5.82 8.08 10.87
C ILE A 12 6.61 6.81 10.55
N GLU A 13 7.64 6.87 9.70
CA GLU A 13 8.50 5.72 9.39
C GLU A 13 9.19 5.16 10.64
N ARG A 14 9.75 6.03 11.48
CA ARG A 14 10.40 5.63 12.74
C ARG A 14 9.42 4.92 13.67
N ARG A 15 8.19 5.42 13.82
CA ARG A 15 7.15 4.73 14.61
C ARG A 15 6.75 3.40 13.98
N CYS A 16 6.55 3.33 12.67
CA CYS A 16 6.22 2.09 11.99
C CYS A 16 7.31 1.02 12.21
N ARG A 17 8.58 1.43 12.26
CA ARG A 17 9.69 0.53 12.63
C ARG A 17 9.58 0.04 14.07
N THR A 18 9.50 0.93 15.06
CA THR A 18 9.39 0.56 16.47
C THR A 18 8.14 -0.27 16.79
N LEU A 19 7.03 -0.05 16.09
CA LEU A 19 5.82 -0.86 16.19
C LEU A 19 5.97 -2.25 15.57
N ARG A 20 6.75 -2.40 14.48
CA ARG A 20 7.10 -3.70 13.88
C ARG A 20 8.10 -4.46 14.78
N GLU A 21 9.15 -3.79 15.27
CA GLU A 21 10.12 -4.32 16.26
C GLU A 21 9.41 -4.84 17.54
N SER A 22 8.40 -4.11 18.05
CA SER A 22 7.62 -4.53 19.23
C SER A 22 6.75 -5.77 19.03
N LEU A 23 6.47 -6.14 17.78
CA LEU A 23 5.74 -7.35 17.39
C LEU A 23 6.67 -8.54 17.09
N GLU A 24 7.92 -8.33 16.68
CA GLU A 24 8.86 -9.43 16.38
C GLU A 24 9.08 -10.32 17.61
N GLY A 25 9.33 -9.69 18.77
CA GLY A 25 9.48 -10.35 20.06
C GLY A 25 8.16 -10.72 20.77
N ALA A 26 7.00 -10.58 20.13
CA ALA A 26 5.72 -11.02 20.68
C ALA A 26 5.49 -12.53 20.44
N ASP A 27 4.55 -13.12 21.18
CA ASP A 27 4.05 -14.47 20.91
C ASP A 27 3.22 -14.54 19.62
N ASP A 28 3.06 -15.74 19.07
CA ASP A 28 2.36 -15.94 17.79
C ASP A 28 0.86 -15.67 17.88
N GLU A 29 0.25 -15.79 19.06
CA GLU A 29 -1.15 -15.43 19.27
C GLU A 29 -1.35 -13.91 19.17
N THR A 30 -0.46 -13.13 19.80
CA THR A 30 -0.39 -11.66 19.67
C THR A 30 -0.03 -11.21 18.26
N LYS A 31 0.74 -12.00 17.49
CA LYS A 31 1.04 -11.69 16.08
C LYS A 31 -0.16 -11.92 15.15
N MET A 32 -0.99 -12.93 15.43
CA MET A 32 -2.03 -13.44 14.53
C MET A 32 -3.48 -13.08 14.90
N VAL A 33 -3.79 -12.79 16.18
CA VAL A 33 -5.14 -12.38 16.62
C VAL A 33 -5.28 -10.86 16.55
N PRO A 34 -6.23 -10.30 15.76
CA PRO A 34 -6.35 -8.87 15.54
C PRO A 34 -6.46 -8.04 16.82
N SER A 35 -7.32 -8.42 17.77
CA SER A 35 -7.50 -7.67 19.02
C SER A 35 -6.23 -7.67 19.88
N LYS A 36 -5.49 -8.79 19.95
CA LYS A 36 -4.23 -8.89 20.71
C LYS A 36 -3.13 -8.06 20.05
N ARG A 37 -2.99 -8.16 18.73
CA ARG A 37 -2.07 -7.33 17.93
C ARG A 37 -2.36 -5.84 18.13
N TYR A 38 -3.63 -5.44 18.06
CA TYR A 38 -4.03 -4.04 18.25
C TYR A 38 -3.69 -3.53 19.65
N LEU A 39 -4.08 -4.25 20.70
CA LEU A 39 -3.78 -3.87 22.09
C LEU A 39 -2.27 -3.79 22.34
N ARG A 40 -1.47 -4.72 21.78
CA ARG A 40 -0.01 -4.69 21.86
C ARG A 40 0.59 -3.47 21.15
N LEU A 41 0.07 -3.12 19.97
CA LEU A 41 0.52 -1.94 19.22
C LEU A 41 0.14 -0.63 19.91
N CYS A 42 -1.06 -0.53 20.51
CA CYS A 42 -1.46 0.61 21.35
C CYS A 42 -0.57 0.75 22.59
N GLN A 43 -0.27 -0.35 23.28
CA GLN A 43 0.68 -0.36 24.40
C GLN A 43 2.07 0.13 23.97
N ALA A 44 2.54 -0.28 22.79
CA ALA A 44 3.84 0.11 22.25
C ALA A 44 3.88 1.55 21.72
N SER A 45 2.76 2.12 21.25
CA SER A 45 2.66 3.53 20.87
C SER A 45 2.43 4.48 22.04
N GLY A 46 1.95 3.97 23.19
CA GLY A 46 1.53 4.76 24.34
C GLY A 46 0.16 5.43 24.17
N GLU A 47 -0.66 4.97 23.21
CA GLU A 47 -1.99 5.52 22.92
C GLU A 47 -3.08 4.61 23.49
N SER A 48 -4.23 5.17 23.90
CA SER A 48 -5.38 4.38 24.33
C SER A 48 -6.04 3.66 23.13
N PRO A 49 -6.48 2.40 23.29
CA PRO A 49 -7.19 1.69 22.23
C PRO A 49 -8.55 2.35 21.95
N ASN A 50 -8.87 2.56 20.68
CA ASN A 50 -10.18 3.01 20.24
C ASN A 50 -11.22 1.88 20.44
N PRO A 51 -12.36 2.14 21.10
CA PRO A 51 -13.32 1.09 21.44
C PRO A 51 -14.03 0.50 20.22
N VAL A 52 -14.26 1.28 19.16
CA VAL A 52 -14.91 0.83 17.92
C VAL A 52 -13.99 -0.14 17.17
N PHE A 53 -12.70 0.19 17.02
CA PHE A 53 -11.75 -0.73 16.41
C PHE A 53 -11.47 -1.96 17.28
N LEU A 54 -11.47 -1.83 18.62
CA LEU A 54 -11.35 -2.97 19.52
C LEU A 54 -12.56 -3.92 19.43
N GLN A 55 -13.78 -3.39 19.25
CA GLN A 55 -14.97 -4.20 18.97
C GLN A 55 -14.87 -4.87 17.60
N PHE A 56 -14.57 -4.11 16.55
CA PHE A 56 -14.40 -4.60 15.18
C PHE A 56 -13.36 -5.73 15.06
N THR A 57 -12.20 -5.59 15.73
CA THR A 57 -11.15 -6.63 15.72
C THR A 57 -11.55 -7.91 16.47
N SER A 58 -12.56 -7.83 17.34
CA SER A 58 -13.04 -8.94 18.18
C SER A 58 -14.30 -9.61 17.62
N ASP A 59 -15.02 -8.97 16.70
CA ASP A 59 -16.23 -9.47 16.06
C ASP A 59 -16.06 -9.55 14.53
N ALA A 60 -15.71 -10.75 14.04
CA ALA A 60 -15.52 -11.01 12.62
C ALA A 60 -16.82 -11.00 11.78
N SER A 61 -18.00 -10.75 12.39
CA SER A 61 -19.22 -10.45 11.64
C SER A 61 -19.29 -8.99 11.17
N MET A 62 -18.51 -8.09 11.79
CA MET A 62 -18.42 -6.68 11.39
C MET A 62 -17.63 -6.53 10.09
N VAL A 63 -18.33 -6.54 8.95
CA VAL A 63 -17.73 -6.34 7.61
C VAL A 63 -17.37 -4.88 7.28
N SER A 64 -17.86 -3.93 8.09
CA SER A 64 -17.64 -2.50 7.92
C SER A 64 -16.95 -1.90 9.13
N LEU A 65 -15.85 -1.18 8.89
CA LEU A 65 -15.15 -0.38 9.87
C LEU A 65 -15.43 1.10 9.60
N ASP A 66 -16.17 1.74 10.49
CA ASP A 66 -16.35 3.20 10.52
C ASP A 66 -15.56 3.79 11.69
N LEU A 67 -14.68 4.74 11.39
CA LEU A 67 -13.92 5.53 12.36
C LEU A 67 -14.07 7.04 12.13
N HIS A 68 -15.01 7.47 11.28
CA HIS A 68 -15.28 8.88 10.99
C HIS A 68 -15.53 9.70 12.27
N ARG A 69 -14.78 10.79 12.44
CA ARG A 69 -14.83 11.66 13.64
C ARG A 69 -14.52 10.92 14.95
N SER A 70 -13.68 9.89 14.88
CA SER A 70 -12.98 9.37 16.05
C SER A 70 -11.89 10.33 16.55
N TYR A 71 -11.54 11.37 15.76
CA TYR A 71 -10.52 12.37 16.08
C TYR A 71 -9.15 11.76 16.42
N LEU A 72 -8.82 10.65 15.76
CA LEU A 72 -7.63 9.86 16.06
C LEU A 72 -6.37 10.68 15.82
N SER A 73 -5.41 10.55 16.74
CA SER A 73 -4.06 11.01 16.51
C SER A 73 -3.44 10.17 15.37
N GLN A 74 -2.51 10.73 14.61
CA GLN A 74 -1.71 9.97 13.63
C GLN A 74 -0.97 8.79 14.29
N ARG A 75 -0.74 8.88 15.61
CA ARG A 75 -0.14 7.84 16.45
C ARG A 75 -1.12 6.70 16.75
N ALA A 76 -2.38 7.00 17.04
CA ALA A 76 -3.44 6.01 17.27
C ALA A 76 -3.87 5.31 15.96
N LEU A 77 -3.76 5.99 14.81
CA LEU A 77 -4.01 5.41 13.48
C LEU A 77 -2.97 4.35 13.09
N MET A 78 -1.70 4.46 13.52
CA MET A 78 -0.67 3.48 13.16
C MET A 78 -0.95 2.06 13.70
N PRO A 79 -1.29 1.84 14.99
CA PRO A 79 -1.78 0.55 15.50
C PRO A 79 -2.98 -0.02 14.74
N ILE A 80 -3.92 0.82 14.31
CA ILE A 80 -5.09 0.41 13.52
C ILE A 80 -4.61 -0.11 12.16
N ILE A 81 -3.90 0.73 11.39
CA ILE A 81 -3.41 0.39 10.04
C ILE A 81 -2.50 -0.85 10.06
N LEU A 82 -1.62 -1.00 11.05
CA LEU A 82 -0.73 -2.16 11.19
C LEU A 82 -1.44 -3.44 11.69
N THR A 83 -2.74 -3.36 12.03
CA THR A 83 -3.61 -4.51 12.37
C THR A 83 -4.55 -4.89 11.22
N LEU A 84 -4.94 -3.93 10.35
CA LEU A 84 -5.82 -4.18 9.19
C LEU A 84 -5.45 -5.42 8.34
N PRO A 85 -4.17 -5.79 8.07
CA PRO A 85 -3.83 -6.94 7.24
C PRO A 85 -4.39 -8.29 7.72
N LEU A 86 -4.72 -8.42 9.01
CA LEU A 86 -5.32 -9.63 9.57
C LEU A 86 -6.85 -9.70 9.41
N CYS A 87 -7.50 -8.56 9.16
CA CYS A 87 -8.96 -8.42 9.17
C CYS A 87 -9.55 -8.86 7.81
N ASN A 88 -9.32 -10.11 7.42
CA ASN A 88 -9.60 -10.62 6.06
C ASN A 88 -11.11 -10.61 5.66
N TRP A 89 -12.00 -10.39 6.63
CA TRP A 89 -13.45 -10.23 6.45
C TRP A 89 -13.89 -8.80 6.07
N LEU A 90 -12.99 -7.82 6.18
CA LEU A 90 -13.25 -6.40 5.99
C LEU A 90 -13.63 -6.05 4.54
N GLU A 91 -14.84 -5.52 4.36
CA GLU A 91 -15.39 -5.12 3.06
C GLU A 91 -15.44 -3.60 2.87
N HIS A 92 -15.60 -2.83 3.95
CA HIS A 92 -15.80 -1.38 3.91
C HIS A 92 -14.93 -0.67 4.97
N ILE A 93 -14.12 0.30 4.55
CA ILE A 93 -13.32 1.15 5.44
C ILE A 93 -13.77 2.60 5.27
N ASP A 94 -14.08 3.26 6.38
CA ASP A 94 -14.34 4.70 6.46
C ASP A 94 -13.39 5.36 7.47
N LEU A 95 -12.56 6.28 6.95
CA LEU A 95 -11.60 7.09 7.70
C LEU A 95 -11.79 8.59 7.37
N ARG A 96 -13.03 9.01 7.07
CA ARG A 96 -13.32 10.40 6.69
C ARG A 96 -12.99 11.39 7.79
N GLU A 97 -12.38 12.52 7.41
CA GLU A 97 -11.96 13.62 8.30
C GLU A 97 -10.87 13.29 9.36
N GLU A 98 -10.36 12.05 9.43
CA GLU A 98 -9.37 11.56 10.42
C GLU A 98 -7.91 12.04 10.19
N ARG A 99 -7.73 13.19 9.53
CA ARG A 99 -6.44 13.88 9.32
C ARG A 99 -5.31 13.04 8.70
N LEU A 100 -5.67 12.07 7.83
CA LEU A 100 -4.71 11.24 7.11
C LEU A 100 -3.80 12.07 6.20
N THR A 101 -2.49 11.99 6.45
CA THR A 101 -1.44 12.52 5.56
C THR A 101 -1.15 11.57 4.41
N THR A 102 -0.43 12.04 3.39
CA THR A 102 0.09 11.21 2.28
C THR A 102 0.76 9.93 2.79
N THR A 103 1.63 10.02 3.81
CA THR A 103 2.36 8.89 4.38
C THR A 103 1.44 7.85 5.03
N LEU A 104 0.38 8.29 5.72
CA LEU A 104 -0.62 7.39 6.29
C LEU A 104 -1.49 6.73 5.21
N ILE A 105 -1.78 7.43 4.10
CA ILE A 105 -2.47 6.85 2.93
C ILE A 105 -1.59 5.79 2.24
N GLU A 106 -0.27 6.01 2.15
CA GLU A 106 0.65 5.00 1.59
C GLU A 106 0.79 3.77 2.51
N LEU A 107 0.90 3.98 3.83
CA LEU A 107 0.87 2.89 4.82
C LEU A 107 -0.47 2.12 4.81
N LEU A 108 -1.60 2.83 4.63
CA LEU A 108 -2.92 2.21 4.47
C LEU A 108 -2.97 1.35 3.20
N CYS A 109 -2.40 1.82 2.08
CA CYS A 109 -2.31 1.03 0.85
C CYS A 109 -1.46 -0.23 1.04
N GLU A 110 -0.31 -0.15 1.73
CA GLU A 110 0.48 -1.34 2.11
C GLU A 110 -0.36 -2.33 2.92
N ALA A 111 -1.06 -1.84 3.95
CA ALA A 111 -1.81 -2.68 4.88
C ALA A 111 -2.99 -3.40 4.21
N VAL A 112 -3.76 -2.70 3.39
CA VAL A 112 -4.96 -3.28 2.74
C VAL A 112 -4.65 -4.04 1.45
N GLN A 113 -3.37 -4.15 1.07
CA GLN A 113 -2.90 -4.85 -0.14
C GLN A 113 -3.25 -6.35 -0.15
N GLY A 114 -3.34 -6.97 1.03
CA GLY A 114 -3.66 -8.39 1.20
C GLY A 114 -5.14 -8.70 1.41
N LEU A 115 -6.03 -7.71 1.47
CA LEU A 115 -7.44 -7.93 1.86
C LEU A 115 -8.30 -8.40 0.67
N PRO A 116 -8.80 -9.65 0.68
CA PRO A 116 -9.48 -10.24 -0.48
C PRO A 116 -10.93 -9.79 -0.64
N ARG A 117 -11.53 -9.23 0.42
CA ARG A 117 -12.94 -8.81 0.45
C ARG A 117 -13.16 -7.29 0.42
N LEU A 118 -12.10 -6.49 0.49
CA LEU A 118 -12.20 -5.03 0.58
C LEU A 118 -12.78 -4.45 -0.71
N LYS A 119 -14.01 -3.92 -0.61
CA LYS A 119 -14.79 -3.35 -1.71
C LYS A 119 -14.75 -1.83 -1.75
N THR A 120 -14.77 -1.17 -0.59
CA THR A 120 -14.86 0.30 -0.53
C THR A 120 -13.86 0.91 0.45
N ILE A 121 -13.18 1.97 0.02
CA ILE A 121 -12.31 2.80 0.87
C ILE A 121 -12.81 4.24 0.79
N ASP A 122 -13.27 4.80 1.91
CA ASP A 122 -13.59 6.23 2.03
C ASP A 122 -12.55 6.93 2.90
N VAL A 123 -11.82 7.87 2.30
CA VAL A 123 -10.80 8.71 2.94
C VAL A 123 -11.06 10.18 2.64
N SER A 124 -12.31 10.55 2.36
CA SER A 124 -12.71 11.92 2.05
C SER A 124 -12.48 12.90 3.22
N GLY A 125 -12.28 14.18 2.93
CA GLY A 125 -12.03 15.22 3.93
C GLY A 125 -10.64 15.18 4.58
N ASN A 126 -9.70 14.37 4.07
CA ASN A 126 -8.36 14.22 4.64
C ASN A 126 -7.29 15.09 3.94
N PRO A 127 -6.28 15.60 4.68
CA PRO A 127 -5.24 16.50 4.19
C PRO A 127 -4.11 15.76 3.45
N PHE A 128 -4.44 15.05 2.37
CA PHE A 128 -3.45 14.47 1.47
C PHE A 128 -3.55 15.00 0.04
N GLY A 129 -2.44 14.93 -0.69
CA GLY A 129 -2.31 15.47 -2.04
C GLY A 129 -2.33 14.40 -3.14
N SER A 130 -2.04 14.81 -4.38
CA SER A 130 -1.92 13.92 -5.55
C SER A 130 -1.00 12.70 -5.37
N PHE A 131 -0.04 12.71 -4.42
CA PHE A 131 0.76 11.53 -4.09
C PHE A 131 -0.07 10.43 -3.41
N GLY A 132 -0.90 10.75 -2.42
CA GLY A 132 -1.81 9.79 -1.79
C GLY A 132 -2.86 9.26 -2.76
N VAL A 133 -3.40 10.11 -3.64
CA VAL A 133 -4.30 9.67 -4.71
C VAL A 133 -3.57 8.76 -5.73
N ARG A 134 -2.28 8.98 -6.01
CA ARG A 134 -1.47 8.03 -6.81
C ARG A 134 -1.31 6.69 -6.10
N ALA A 135 -1.19 6.65 -4.78
CA ALA A 135 -1.11 5.40 -4.02
C ALA A 135 -2.42 4.62 -4.07
N LEU A 136 -3.55 5.28 -3.81
CA LEU A 136 -4.89 4.71 -3.94
C LEU A 136 -5.15 4.20 -5.38
N LEU A 137 -4.70 4.94 -6.41
CA LEU A 137 -4.79 4.48 -7.79
C LEU A 137 -3.92 3.22 -8.06
N ARG A 138 -2.68 3.15 -7.54
CA ARG A 138 -1.86 1.92 -7.60
C ARG A 138 -2.59 0.74 -6.95
N GLN A 139 -3.27 1.00 -5.82
CA GLN A 139 -3.99 0.01 -5.05
C GLN A 139 -5.22 -0.54 -5.79
N VAL A 140 -6.10 0.33 -6.28
CA VAL A 140 -7.31 -0.04 -7.04
C VAL A 140 -6.95 -0.78 -8.33
N LEU A 141 -5.86 -0.40 -9.00
CA LEU A 141 -5.37 -1.11 -10.19
C LEU A 141 -4.82 -2.52 -9.89
N ARG A 142 -4.40 -2.79 -8.66
CA ARG A 142 -3.85 -4.08 -8.21
C ARG A 142 -4.91 -4.99 -7.59
N ASN A 143 -5.75 -4.45 -6.70
CA ASN A 143 -6.82 -5.20 -6.06
C ASN A 143 -8.15 -4.94 -6.77
N LYS A 144 -8.54 -5.87 -7.65
CA LYS A 144 -9.78 -5.81 -8.45
C LYS A 144 -11.07 -5.86 -7.62
N HIS A 145 -11.00 -6.21 -6.33
CA HIS A 145 -12.18 -6.23 -5.46
C HIS A 145 -12.57 -4.82 -4.98
N ILE A 146 -11.64 -3.85 -5.00
CA ILE A 146 -11.95 -2.46 -4.65
C ILE A 146 -12.73 -1.81 -5.79
N VAL A 147 -14.03 -1.62 -5.58
CA VAL A 147 -15.02 -1.12 -6.55
C VAL A 147 -15.43 0.33 -6.31
N ASP A 148 -15.22 0.85 -5.10
CA ASP A 148 -15.46 2.26 -4.74
C ASP A 148 -14.24 2.80 -3.95
N CYS A 149 -13.81 4.01 -4.27
CA CYS A 149 -12.71 4.68 -3.56
C CYS A 149 -12.97 6.19 -3.54
N ARG A 150 -13.40 6.69 -2.38
CA ARG A 150 -13.84 8.07 -2.20
C ARG A 150 -12.76 8.92 -1.56
N VAL A 151 -12.57 10.08 -2.19
CA VAL A 151 -11.45 10.99 -1.98
C VAL A 151 -11.94 12.44 -2.10
N ASP A 152 -13.18 12.71 -1.68
CA ASP A 152 -13.77 14.03 -1.83
C ASP A 152 -13.07 15.04 -0.90
N GLY A 153 -12.90 16.28 -1.37
CA GLY A 153 -12.22 17.35 -0.61
C GLY A 153 -10.68 17.26 -0.52
N VAL A 154 -10.03 16.27 -1.17
CA VAL A 154 -8.56 16.16 -1.17
C VAL A 154 -7.90 17.12 -2.18
N GLN A 155 -6.66 17.55 -1.91
CA GLN A 155 -5.96 18.51 -2.76
C GLN A 155 -5.26 17.81 -3.95
N CYS A 156 -6.03 17.47 -4.98
CA CYS A 156 -5.56 16.66 -6.10
C CYS A 156 -5.94 17.23 -7.49
N THR A 157 -5.10 16.95 -8.50
CA THR A 157 -5.38 17.23 -9.91
C THR A 157 -6.58 16.40 -10.39
N GLY A 158 -7.63 17.05 -10.91
CA GLY A 158 -8.86 16.36 -11.35
C GLY A 158 -8.69 15.27 -12.42
N SER A 159 -7.62 15.34 -13.23
CA SER A 159 -7.28 14.27 -14.18
C SER A 159 -6.84 12.97 -13.51
N LEU A 160 -6.26 13.05 -12.31
CA LEU A 160 -5.87 11.89 -11.50
C LEU A 160 -7.09 11.31 -10.75
N LEU A 161 -7.96 12.16 -10.21
CA LEU A 161 -9.26 11.74 -9.65
C LEU A 161 -10.10 10.99 -10.70
N ARG A 162 -10.21 11.52 -11.92
CA ARG A 162 -10.88 10.84 -13.05
C ARG A 162 -10.27 9.48 -13.37
N ARG A 163 -8.94 9.32 -13.25
CA ARG A 163 -8.28 8.00 -13.43
C ARG A 163 -8.60 7.02 -12.31
N LEU A 164 -8.72 7.49 -11.06
CA LEU A 164 -9.17 6.67 -9.93
C LEU A 164 -10.61 6.18 -10.16
N HIS A 165 -11.52 7.08 -10.54
CA HIS A 165 -12.92 6.72 -10.79
C HIS A 165 -13.07 5.73 -11.96
N MET A 166 -12.32 5.90 -13.06
CA MET A 166 -12.31 4.92 -14.17
C MET A 166 -11.71 3.56 -13.78
N ALA A 167 -10.78 3.51 -12.82
CA ALA A 167 -10.26 2.24 -12.29
C ALA A 167 -11.32 1.54 -11.41
N CYS A 168 -12.02 2.30 -10.55
CA CYS A 168 -13.14 1.82 -9.74
C CYS A 168 -14.31 1.32 -10.61
N GLU A 169 -14.64 2.02 -11.70
CA GLU A 169 -15.66 1.57 -12.67
C GLU A 169 -15.23 0.28 -13.39
N ARG A 170 -13.95 0.16 -13.79
CA ARG A 170 -13.41 -1.06 -14.41
C ARG A 170 -13.52 -2.26 -13.45
N ASN A 171 -13.18 -2.08 -12.18
CA ASN A 171 -13.34 -3.12 -11.16
C ASN A 171 -14.82 -3.45 -10.92
N SER A 172 -15.68 -2.43 -10.84
CA SER A 172 -17.14 -2.58 -10.74
C SER A 172 -17.76 -3.36 -11.90
N ARG A 173 -17.17 -3.27 -13.11
CA ARG A 173 -17.57 -4.09 -14.27
C ARG A 173 -17.14 -5.55 -14.10
N TYR A 174 -15.90 -5.81 -13.70
CA TYR A 174 -15.43 -7.19 -13.44
C TYR A 174 -16.28 -7.88 -12.36
N ALA A 175 -16.62 -7.18 -11.27
CA ALA A 175 -17.48 -7.70 -10.20
C ALA A 175 -18.96 -7.93 -10.59
N ARG A 176 -19.36 -7.63 -11.83
CA ARG A 176 -20.72 -7.85 -12.37
C ARG A 176 -20.77 -8.87 -13.51
N LEU A 177 -19.63 -9.35 -13.99
CA LEU A 177 -19.60 -10.43 -14.97
C LEU A 177 -19.80 -11.76 -14.23
N PRO A 178 -20.76 -12.60 -14.64
CA PRO A 178 -20.84 -13.97 -14.13
C PRO A 178 -19.63 -14.78 -14.62
N ASP A 179 -19.20 -15.78 -13.83
CA ASP A 179 -17.98 -16.56 -14.09
C ASP A 179 -17.99 -17.39 -15.40
N ASP A 180 -19.14 -17.48 -16.07
CA ASP A 180 -19.44 -18.30 -17.25
C ASP A 180 -18.80 -17.82 -18.57
N GLN A 181 -17.61 -17.20 -18.49
CA GLN A 181 -16.77 -16.94 -19.67
C GLN A 181 -15.28 -16.70 -19.39
N CYS A 182 -14.64 -17.49 -18.52
CA CYS A 182 -13.17 -17.62 -18.52
C CYS A 182 -12.65 -18.56 -19.64
N GLY A 183 -13.23 -18.45 -20.83
CA GLY A 183 -12.86 -19.19 -22.03
C GLY A 183 -11.98 -18.34 -22.95
N ALA A 184 -10.67 -18.47 -22.79
CA ALA A 184 -9.63 -17.98 -23.71
C ALA A 184 -9.71 -16.50 -24.18
N GLN A 185 -9.02 -15.61 -23.47
CA GLN A 185 -8.00 -14.76 -24.12
C GLN A 185 -6.75 -14.67 -23.23
N GLY A 186 -5.67 -15.34 -23.63
CA GLY A 186 -4.36 -15.19 -23.02
C GLY A 186 -3.67 -13.93 -23.56
N THR A 187 -3.81 -12.80 -22.86
CA THR A 187 -2.95 -11.63 -23.14
C THR A 187 -1.55 -11.94 -22.64
N THR A 188 -0.65 -12.28 -23.56
CA THR A 188 0.79 -12.43 -23.30
C THR A 188 1.36 -11.13 -22.72
N PRO A 189 2.30 -11.20 -21.76
CA PRO A 189 3.02 -10.02 -21.32
C PRO A 189 3.91 -9.52 -22.48
N ASP A 190 3.65 -8.29 -22.93
CA ASP A 190 4.41 -7.64 -24.00
C ASP A 190 5.86 -7.37 -23.53
N GLN A 191 6.82 -8.06 -24.15
CA GLN A 191 8.23 -7.91 -23.84
C GLN A 191 8.83 -6.79 -24.70
N THR A 192 8.76 -5.55 -24.20
CA THR A 192 9.49 -4.43 -24.79
C THR A 192 11.00 -4.60 -24.56
N GLU A 193 11.66 -5.32 -25.46
CA GLU A 193 13.13 -5.30 -25.57
C GLU A 193 13.63 -3.89 -25.96
N PRO A 194 14.85 -3.49 -25.55
CA PRO A 194 15.47 -2.26 -26.02
C PRO A 194 15.91 -2.40 -27.50
N PRO A 195 15.86 -1.32 -28.30
CA PRO A 195 16.21 -1.37 -29.72
C PRO A 195 17.70 -1.65 -29.92
N ASN A 196 18.01 -2.84 -30.44
CA ASN A 196 19.37 -3.29 -30.70
C ASN A 196 19.90 -2.67 -32.02
N PHE A 197 20.71 -1.63 -31.92
CA PHE A 197 21.29 -0.94 -33.08
C PHE A 197 22.55 -1.67 -33.56
N LEU A 198 22.45 -2.39 -34.69
CA LEU A 198 23.56 -3.17 -35.26
C LEU A 198 23.61 -3.07 -36.78
N LEU A 199 24.58 -2.31 -37.29
CA LEU A 199 25.21 -2.38 -38.63
C LEU A 199 26.33 -1.30 -38.66
N SER A 200 27.52 -1.47 -39.26
CA SER A 200 28.32 -2.65 -39.59
C SER A 200 29.67 -2.21 -40.18
N HIS A 201 30.77 -2.87 -39.79
CA HIS A 201 32.05 -3.05 -40.53
C HIS A 201 32.87 -1.84 -41.09
N GLU A 202 34.18 -1.84 -40.79
CA GLU A 202 35.33 -1.92 -41.73
C GLU A 202 36.63 -1.47 -40.96
N THR A 203 37.53 -2.34 -40.48
CA THR A 203 38.54 -3.22 -41.14
C THR A 203 39.85 -2.55 -41.58
N ALA A 204 40.87 -2.57 -40.71
CA ALA A 204 42.32 -2.77 -40.99
C ALA A 204 43.14 -2.67 -39.68
N SER A 205 44.40 -3.09 -39.54
CA SER A 205 45.24 -4.21 -40.03
C SER A 205 46.68 -3.96 -39.51
N LEU A 206 47.57 -4.97 -39.48
CA LEU A 206 48.97 -4.96 -38.96
C LEU A 206 49.05 -4.98 -37.41
N ALA A 207 49.77 -5.86 -36.68
CA ALA A 207 51.01 -6.64 -36.86
C ALA A 207 52.31 -5.80 -36.76
N SER A 208 53.37 -6.18 -36.02
CA SER A 208 53.65 -7.34 -35.12
C SER A 208 54.18 -6.83 -33.74
N ASP A 209 55.01 -7.44 -32.86
CA ASP A 209 55.84 -8.67 -32.83
C ASP A 209 56.28 -9.05 -31.38
N GLY A 210 57.00 -10.17 -31.21
CA GLY A 210 57.81 -10.56 -30.00
C GLY A 210 57.02 -11.06 -28.77
N MET A 211 57.04 -12.34 -28.37
CA MET A 211 58.12 -13.22 -27.84
C MET A 211 58.50 -13.08 -26.34
N LYS A 212 58.04 -14.07 -25.54
CA LYS A 212 58.67 -14.64 -24.30
C LYS A 212 58.80 -13.68 -23.09
N GLU A 213 59.12 -14.07 -21.85
CA GLU A 213 59.29 -15.35 -21.10
C GLU A 213 58.27 -15.35 -19.94
N GLU A 214 57.69 -16.45 -19.42
CA GLU A 214 58.22 -17.54 -18.57
C GLU A 214 58.70 -17.12 -17.14
N ILE A 215 58.65 -18.08 -16.19
CA ILE A 215 59.21 -18.04 -14.80
C ILE A 215 58.37 -17.31 -13.71
N ASN A 216 57.29 -17.96 -13.30
CA ASN A 216 57.07 -18.60 -11.98
C ASN A 216 57.90 -18.16 -10.73
N ARG A 217 57.25 -18.18 -9.55
CA ARG A 217 57.76 -18.05 -8.15
C ARG A 217 58.20 -16.66 -7.67
N ASP A 218 58.12 -16.36 -6.36
CA ASP A 218 57.62 -17.12 -5.18
C ASP A 218 56.65 -16.22 -4.38
#